data_AF-A0A8J4SLX6-F1
#
_entry.id   AF-A0A8J4SLX6-F1
#
_cell.length_a   1.000
_cell.length_b   1.000
_cell.length_c   1.000
_cell.angle_alpha   90.00
_cell.angle_beta   90.00
_cell.angle_gamma   90.00
#
_symmetry.space_group_name_H-M   'P 1'
#
loop_
_entity.id
_entity.type
_entity.pdbx_description
1 polymer ?
#
loop_
_entity_poly.entity_id
_entity_poly.type
_entity_poly.pdbx_seq_one_letter_code
_entity_poly.pdbx_strand_id
1 'polypeptide(L)'
;MFANHHIWIEVEHPELWWPNGLGKQPLYHLSVTLMEQGIELDRDEKRIGLRTLTVKQEKDQWGESFEFEVNGVSIFSMGADYIPEDNILPRCNPERTERLIKSCAEAHFNTIRVWGGGHYPENYFYDLCDEYGLIVWQDLMYACGVYELTEEFKESITKETIDNMKRLRHHASLGIWCGNNEQEMAWVEWDWAKKTSLQLQADYIKQYEVLLPAIAKEYDPNTFYWLASPSSKGSFDDPNDENYGDMHYWDVWHGKKPFTEFRTLYPRYMSEFGLQSFPNHKTIETFTLPEDRNIFSPVMESHQKNAHSG
;
A
#
# COMPACT_ATOMS: atom_id res chain seq x y z
N MET A 1 35.54 6.70 -5.13
CA MET A 1 34.52 7.36 -5.97
C MET A 1 34.14 6.37 -7.05
N PHE A 2 33.01 5.67 -6.91
CA PHE A 2 32.46 4.94 -8.05
C PHE A 2 31.83 5.99 -8.96
N ALA A 3 32.32 6.10 -10.19
CA ALA A 3 31.67 6.94 -11.18
C ALA A 3 30.30 6.31 -11.50
N ASN A 4 29.23 7.09 -11.38
CA ASN A 4 27.91 6.66 -11.82
C ASN A 4 27.95 6.52 -13.35
N HIS A 5 28.01 5.28 -13.83
CA HIS A 5 27.91 4.98 -15.25
C HIS A 5 26.43 4.79 -15.56
N HIS A 6 25.84 5.72 -16.32
CA HIS A 6 24.47 5.59 -16.80
C HIS A 6 24.51 5.06 -18.23
N ILE A 7 23.71 4.03 -18.51
CA ILE A 7 23.45 3.53 -19.85
C ILE A 7 22.06 4.02 -20.26
N TRP A 8 21.97 4.64 -21.43
CA TRP A 8 20.71 5.12 -21.98
C TRP A 8 20.23 4.13 -23.03
N ILE A 9 18.96 3.73 -22.93
CA ILE A 9 18.29 2.85 -23.89
C ILE A 9 17.03 3.58 -24.34
N GLU A 10 16.91 3.79 -25.65
CA GLU A 10 15.72 4.35 -26.27
C GLU A 10 14.88 3.22 -26.86
N VAL A 11 13.59 3.19 -26.53
CA VAL A 11 12.62 2.24 -27.10
C VAL A 11 11.70 3.05 -28.01
N GLU A 12 11.93 2.95 -29.33
CA GLU A 12 11.06 3.59 -30.31
C GLU A 12 9.69 2.91 -30.30
N HIS A 13 8.62 3.72 -30.26
CA HIS A 13 7.22 3.24 -30.23
C HIS A 13 6.93 2.20 -29.14
N PRO A 14 7.11 2.55 -27.85
CA PRO A 14 6.99 1.60 -26.75
C PRO A 14 5.55 1.10 -26.59
N GLU A 15 5.40 -0.20 -26.30
CA GLU A 15 4.15 -0.76 -25.81
C GLU A 15 4.02 -0.42 -24.32
N LEU A 16 3.03 0.40 -23.97
CA LEU A 16 2.86 0.88 -22.61
C LEU A 16 2.14 -0.14 -21.73
N TRP A 17 2.61 -0.27 -20.48
CA TRP A 17 1.93 -1.02 -19.43
C TRP A 17 0.68 -0.28 -18.96
N TRP A 18 -0.44 -1.00 -18.84
CA TRP A 18 -1.72 -0.48 -18.36
C TRP A 18 -2.27 -1.31 -17.20
N PRO A 19 -3.01 -0.69 -16.26
CA PRO A 19 -3.73 -1.42 -15.23
C PRO A 19 -4.83 -2.30 -15.82
N ASN A 20 -5.28 -3.27 -15.03
CA ASN A 20 -6.32 -4.21 -15.37
C ASN A 20 -7.60 -3.48 -15.82
N GLY A 21 -8.21 -3.98 -16.90
CA GLY A 21 -9.41 -3.38 -17.50
C GLY A 21 -9.16 -2.16 -18.41
N LEU A 22 -7.94 -1.60 -18.44
CA LEU A 22 -7.62 -0.40 -19.23
C LEU A 22 -6.67 -0.64 -20.40
N GLY A 23 -6.04 -1.81 -20.46
CA GLY A 23 -5.15 -2.19 -21.54
C GLY A 23 -4.44 -3.50 -21.25
N LYS A 24 -3.39 -3.77 -22.03
CA LYS A 24 -2.49 -4.90 -21.79
C LYS A 24 -1.37 -4.50 -20.84
N GLN A 25 -0.67 -5.51 -20.30
CA GLN A 25 0.46 -5.38 -19.39
C GLN A 25 1.77 -5.82 -20.09
N PRO A 26 2.23 -5.16 -21.18
CA PRO A 26 3.53 -5.49 -21.76
C PRO A 26 4.65 -5.32 -20.74
N LEU A 27 5.46 -6.37 -20.59
CA LEU A 27 6.63 -6.40 -19.72
C LEU A 27 7.85 -6.74 -20.57
N TYR A 28 8.77 -5.78 -20.68
CA TYR A 28 10.04 -5.94 -21.38
C TYR A 28 11.03 -6.69 -20.49
N HIS A 29 11.87 -7.52 -21.10
CA HIS A 29 12.97 -8.18 -20.39
C HIS A 29 14.25 -7.34 -20.52
N LEU A 30 14.70 -6.75 -19.42
CA LEU A 30 15.96 -6.04 -19.33
C LEU A 30 17.02 -6.96 -18.72
N SER A 31 18.10 -7.20 -19.46
CA SER A 31 19.26 -7.96 -18.99
C SER A 31 20.49 -7.05 -19.02
N VAL A 32 21.20 -6.99 -17.89
CA VAL A 32 22.43 -6.22 -17.75
C VAL A 32 23.55 -7.20 -17.37
N THR A 33 24.58 -7.26 -18.20
CA THR A 33 25.70 -8.19 -18.02
C THR A 33 26.99 -7.42 -17.76
N LEU A 34 27.69 -7.74 -16.68
CA LEU A 34 29.02 -7.24 -16.38
C LEU A 34 30.05 -8.11 -17.08
N MET A 35 30.84 -7.52 -17.97
CA MET A 35 31.85 -8.22 -18.78
C MET A 35 33.25 -7.73 -18.45
N GLU A 36 34.21 -8.66 -18.31
CA GLU A 36 35.65 -8.36 -18.23
C GLU A 36 36.40 -9.22 -19.24
N GLN A 37 37.13 -8.57 -20.16
CA GLN A 37 37.93 -9.25 -21.21
C GLN A 37 37.14 -10.28 -22.05
N GLY A 38 35.85 -10.04 -22.24
CA GLY A 38 34.95 -10.95 -22.97
C GLY A 38 34.38 -12.10 -22.13
N ILE A 39 34.66 -12.14 -20.84
CA ILE A 39 34.09 -13.09 -19.86
C ILE A 39 32.96 -12.40 -19.10
N GLU A 40 31.82 -13.09 -18.98
CA GLU A 40 30.72 -12.68 -18.12
C GLU A 40 31.10 -12.89 -16.65
N LEU A 41 31.12 -11.80 -15.88
CA LEU A 41 31.40 -11.82 -14.44
C LEU A 41 30.12 -11.90 -13.62
N ASP A 42 29.06 -11.21 -14.06
CA ASP A 42 27.79 -11.12 -13.35
C ASP A 42 26.66 -10.73 -14.32
N ARG A 43 25.41 -11.04 -13.96
CA ARG A 43 24.21 -10.71 -14.73
C ARG A 43 23.02 -10.44 -13.80
N ASP A 44 22.32 -9.35 -14.07
CA ASP A 44 21.04 -9.02 -13.43
C ASP A 44 19.95 -8.91 -14.50
N GLU A 45 18.78 -9.46 -14.21
CA GLU A 45 17.64 -9.52 -15.12
C GLU A 45 16.38 -9.01 -14.42
N LYS A 46 15.63 -8.16 -15.12
CA LYS A 46 14.39 -7.56 -14.61
C LYS A 46 13.33 -7.54 -15.69
N ARG A 47 12.07 -7.62 -15.26
CA ARG A 47 10.92 -7.31 -16.10
C ARG A 47 10.50 -5.87 -15.83
N ILE A 48 10.30 -5.10 -16.89
CA ILE A 48 10.01 -3.66 -16.81
C ILE A 48 8.78 -3.36 -17.65
N GLY A 49 7.76 -2.75 -17.05
CA GLY A 49 6.64 -2.15 -17.78
C GLY A 49 6.92 -0.67 -18.03
N LEU A 50 6.80 -0.23 -19.29
CA LEU A 50 6.98 1.17 -19.64
C LEU A 50 5.67 1.92 -19.40
N ARG A 51 5.66 2.86 -18.45
CA ARG A 51 4.49 3.66 -18.08
C ARG A 51 4.89 4.93 -17.34
N THR A 52 4.05 5.96 -17.41
CA THR A 52 4.01 7.00 -16.38
C THR A 52 2.91 6.64 -15.37
N LEU A 53 3.18 6.84 -14.09
CA LEU A 53 2.25 6.58 -13.00
C LEU A 53 2.54 7.56 -11.87
N THR A 54 1.54 8.35 -11.48
CA THR A 54 1.61 9.29 -10.35
C THR A 54 0.24 9.44 -9.72
N VAL A 55 0.16 10.11 -8.58
CA VAL A 55 -1.09 10.66 -8.05
C VAL A 55 -1.20 12.12 -8.45
N LYS A 56 -2.34 12.49 -9.01
CA LYS A 56 -2.69 13.83 -9.42
C LYS A 56 -3.43 14.54 -8.29
N GLN A 57 -2.89 15.68 -7.87
CA GLN A 57 -3.46 16.57 -6.85
C GLN A 57 -3.68 17.97 -7.43
N GLU A 58 -4.88 18.23 -7.94
CA GLU A 58 -5.27 19.51 -8.52
C GLU A 58 -6.52 20.06 -7.83
N LYS A 59 -6.52 21.37 -7.57
CA LYS A 59 -7.69 22.05 -7.00
C LYS A 59 -8.85 22.08 -7.98
N ASP A 60 -10.04 21.78 -7.49
CA ASP A 60 -11.29 21.87 -8.23
C ASP A 60 -12.43 22.39 -7.34
N GLN A 61 -13.67 22.28 -7.82
CA GLN A 61 -14.86 22.76 -7.09
C GLN A 61 -15.20 21.94 -5.84
N TRP A 62 -14.57 20.78 -5.63
CA TRP A 62 -14.79 19.86 -4.53
C TRP A 62 -13.61 19.81 -3.56
N GLY A 63 -12.63 20.72 -3.67
CA GLY A 63 -11.39 20.71 -2.89
C GLY A 63 -10.16 20.45 -3.74
N GLU A 64 -9.41 19.39 -3.48
CA GLU A 64 -8.24 18.95 -4.25
C GLU A 64 -8.36 17.47 -4.63
N SER A 65 -8.08 17.13 -5.89
CA SER A 65 -8.17 15.76 -6.37
C SER A 65 -7.16 14.83 -5.69
N PHE A 66 -7.50 13.53 -5.66
CA PHE A 66 -6.56 12.46 -5.35
C PHE A 66 -6.83 11.33 -6.34
N GLU A 67 -6.16 11.39 -7.49
CA GLU A 67 -6.45 10.52 -8.64
C GLU A 67 -5.19 9.81 -9.08
N PHE A 68 -5.23 8.48 -9.25
CA PHE A 68 -4.15 7.80 -9.97
C PHE A 68 -4.18 8.23 -11.43
N GLU A 69 -3.07 8.75 -11.93
CA GLU A 69 -2.88 9.10 -13.34
C GLU A 69 -1.88 8.13 -13.98
N VAL A 70 -2.36 7.34 -14.95
CA VAL A 70 -1.53 6.36 -15.67
C VAL A 70 -1.46 6.74 -17.14
N ASN A 71 -0.24 6.89 -17.67
CA ASN A 71 -0.01 7.28 -19.06
C ASN A 71 -0.78 8.56 -19.48
N GLY A 72 -0.94 9.51 -18.55
CA GLY A 72 -1.65 10.77 -18.74
C GLY A 72 -3.18 10.68 -18.66
N VAL A 73 -3.72 9.60 -18.12
CA VAL A 73 -5.16 9.38 -17.94
C VAL A 73 -5.46 9.14 -16.47
N SER A 74 -6.31 9.99 -15.86
CA SER A 74 -6.87 9.75 -14.53
C SER A 74 -7.77 8.52 -14.55
N ILE A 75 -7.60 7.62 -13.59
CA ILE A 75 -8.37 6.39 -13.47
C ILE A 75 -9.12 6.33 -12.15
N PHE A 76 -10.28 5.66 -12.16
CA PHE A 76 -10.99 5.33 -10.94
C PHE A 76 -10.36 4.08 -10.31
N SER A 77 -9.80 4.22 -9.12
CA SER A 77 -9.19 3.13 -8.39
C SER A 77 -10.27 2.19 -7.84
N MET A 78 -10.12 0.90 -8.13
CA MET A 78 -11.01 -0.16 -7.68
C MET A 78 -10.15 -1.27 -7.09
N GLY A 79 -10.32 -1.54 -5.81
CA GLY A 79 -9.38 -2.38 -5.09
C GLY A 79 -9.80 -2.69 -3.67
N ALA A 80 -8.83 -3.22 -2.93
CA ALA A 80 -8.95 -3.51 -1.51
C ALA A 80 -7.56 -3.47 -0.84
N ASP A 81 -7.57 -3.42 0.49
CA ASP A 81 -6.39 -3.61 1.31
C ASP A 81 -5.97 -5.08 1.40
N TYR A 82 -4.69 -5.30 1.16
CA TYR A 82 -3.98 -6.54 1.32
C TYR A 82 -3.33 -6.59 2.71
N ILE A 83 -3.55 -7.72 3.39
CA ILE A 83 -2.91 -8.08 4.66
C ILE A 83 -2.14 -9.40 4.50
N PRO A 84 -1.22 -9.76 5.42
CA PRO A 84 -0.50 -11.02 5.34
C PRO A 84 -1.43 -12.23 5.19
N GLU A 85 -1.16 -13.09 4.20
CA GLU A 85 -2.00 -14.24 3.88
C GLU A 85 -2.00 -15.35 4.95
N ASP A 86 -1.00 -15.35 5.83
CA ASP A 86 -0.81 -16.35 6.88
C ASP A 86 -0.13 -15.70 8.10
N ASN A 87 -0.42 -16.21 9.29
CA ASN A 87 0.26 -15.78 10.51
C ASN A 87 1.65 -16.42 10.64
N ILE A 88 1.95 -17.45 9.84
CA ILE A 88 3.26 -18.08 9.73
C ILE A 88 3.77 -17.81 8.30
N LEU A 89 4.44 -16.66 8.12
CA LEU A 89 4.85 -16.13 6.82
C LEU A 89 5.57 -17.14 5.90
N PRO A 90 6.49 -18.00 6.40
CA PRO A 90 7.17 -18.98 5.54
C PRO A 90 6.26 -20.07 4.93
N ARG A 91 4.96 -20.10 5.25
CA ARG A 91 3.98 -21.00 4.61
C ARG A 91 3.38 -20.40 3.33
N CYS A 92 3.57 -19.10 3.10
CA CYS A 92 3.18 -18.46 1.85
C CYS A 92 4.03 -18.99 0.70
N ASN A 93 3.44 -19.02 -0.49
CA ASN A 93 4.10 -19.47 -1.72
C ASN A 93 3.48 -18.77 -2.94
N PRO A 94 4.19 -18.74 -4.08
CA PRO A 94 3.70 -18.09 -5.30
C PRO A 94 2.32 -18.57 -5.72
N GLU A 95 1.99 -19.86 -5.59
CA GLU A 95 0.70 -20.42 -6.04
C GLU A 95 -0.49 -19.98 -5.18
N ARG A 96 -0.26 -19.71 -3.89
CA ARG A 96 -1.27 -19.13 -3.00
C ARG A 96 -1.52 -17.67 -3.36
N THR A 97 -0.45 -16.91 -3.51
CA THR A 97 -0.53 -15.48 -3.82
C THR A 97 -1.08 -15.24 -5.22
N GLU A 98 -0.72 -16.05 -6.22
CA GLU A 98 -1.32 -15.97 -7.56
C GLU A 98 -2.83 -16.17 -7.52
N ARG A 99 -3.34 -17.13 -6.73
CA ARG A 99 -4.80 -17.31 -6.59
C ARG A 99 -5.48 -16.06 -6.04
N LEU A 100 -4.85 -15.38 -5.08
CA LEU A 100 -5.36 -14.12 -4.54
C LEU A 100 -5.33 -13.00 -5.59
N ILE A 101 -4.17 -12.74 -6.20
CA ILE A 101 -3.98 -11.69 -7.21
C ILE A 101 -4.91 -11.90 -8.41
N LYS A 102 -5.01 -13.13 -8.89
CA LYS A 102 -5.94 -13.50 -9.96
C LYS A 102 -7.39 -13.25 -9.55
N SER A 103 -7.79 -13.57 -8.32
CA SER A 103 -9.14 -13.29 -7.82
C SER A 103 -9.42 -11.78 -7.80
N CYS A 104 -8.45 -10.95 -7.42
CA CYS A 104 -8.56 -9.49 -7.50
C CYS A 104 -8.77 -9.03 -8.95
N ALA A 105 -7.96 -9.52 -9.89
CA ALA A 105 -8.08 -9.17 -11.30
C ALA A 105 -9.43 -9.62 -11.91
N GLU A 106 -9.90 -10.83 -11.58
CA GLU A 106 -11.22 -11.36 -11.97
C GLU A 106 -12.38 -10.59 -11.35
N ALA A 107 -12.17 -9.97 -10.18
CA ALA A 107 -13.10 -9.04 -9.55
C ALA A 107 -13.02 -7.60 -10.12
N HIS A 108 -12.27 -7.41 -11.22
CA HIS A 108 -12.04 -6.12 -11.89
C HIS A 108 -11.30 -5.08 -11.05
N PHE A 109 -10.52 -5.52 -10.05
CA PHE A 109 -9.63 -4.61 -9.35
C PHE A 109 -8.51 -4.15 -10.29
N ASN A 110 -8.10 -2.91 -10.11
CA ASN A 110 -6.96 -2.30 -10.79
C ASN A 110 -5.92 -1.74 -9.80
N THR A 111 -6.22 -1.74 -8.50
CA THR A 111 -5.34 -1.29 -7.42
C THR A 111 -5.41 -2.27 -6.24
N ILE A 112 -4.30 -2.44 -5.52
CA ILE A 112 -4.22 -3.17 -4.26
C ILE A 112 -3.32 -2.39 -3.29
N ARG A 113 -3.77 -2.21 -2.04
CA ARG A 113 -3.00 -1.51 -1.01
C ARG A 113 -2.33 -2.50 -0.07
N VAL A 114 -1.01 -2.55 -0.04
CA VAL A 114 -0.26 -3.32 0.95
C VAL A 114 -0.23 -2.54 2.25
N TRP A 115 -1.08 -2.93 3.20
CA TRP A 115 -1.32 -2.22 4.46
C TRP A 115 -0.11 -2.28 5.41
N GLY A 116 0.18 -1.15 6.05
CA GLY A 116 1.44 -0.90 6.79
C GLY A 116 1.68 -1.72 8.07
N GLY A 117 0.70 -2.44 8.63
CA GLY A 117 0.97 -3.32 9.78
C GLY A 117 1.24 -4.77 9.40
N GLY A 118 1.47 -5.04 8.11
CA GLY A 118 1.89 -6.32 7.58
C GLY A 118 3.42 -6.45 7.49
N HIS A 119 3.88 -6.90 6.33
CA HIS A 119 5.28 -6.94 5.92
C HIS A 119 5.33 -6.54 4.44
N TYR A 120 6.48 -6.10 3.93
CA TYR A 120 6.68 -5.99 2.49
C TYR A 120 6.59 -7.39 1.87
N PRO A 121 5.64 -7.67 0.94
CA PRO A 121 5.54 -8.98 0.33
C PRO A 121 6.82 -9.47 -0.38
N GLU A 122 6.82 -10.76 -0.68
CA GLU A 122 7.85 -11.40 -1.50
C GLU A 122 7.82 -10.88 -2.94
N ASN A 123 8.94 -11.00 -3.67
CA ASN A 123 9.05 -10.47 -5.04
C ASN A 123 7.96 -11.00 -5.97
N TYR A 124 7.57 -12.28 -5.82
CA TYR A 124 6.54 -12.90 -6.66
C TYR A 124 5.18 -12.18 -6.54
N PHE A 125 4.88 -11.49 -5.42
CA PHE A 125 3.65 -10.72 -5.28
C PHE A 125 3.64 -9.55 -6.27
N TYR A 126 4.73 -8.79 -6.35
CA TYR A 126 4.85 -7.64 -7.23
C TYR A 126 4.97 -8.07 -8.70
N ASP A 127 5.68 -9.16 -8.95
CA ASP A 127 5.71 -9.83 -10.26
C ASP A 127 4.31 -10.19 -10.76
N LEU A 128 3.46 -10.73 -9.89
CA LEU A 128 2.07 -11.03 -10.21
C LEU A 128 1.25 -9.74 -10.41
N CYS A 129 1.45 -8.70 -9.59
CA CYS A 129 0.80 -7.40 -9.80
C CYS A 129 1.18 -6.76 -11.14
N ASP A 130 2.44 -6.88 -11.56
CA ASP A 130 2.92 -6.46 -12.89
C ASP A 130 2.19 -7.21 -14.01
N GLU A 131 2.07 -8.53 -13.89
CA GLU A 131 1.43 -9.39 -14.90
C GLU A 131 -0.09 -9.20 -14.99
N TYR A 132 -0.76 -9.12 -13.84
CA TYR A 132 -2.22 -9.03 -13.74
C TYR A 132 -2.73 -7.58 -13.78
N GLY A 133 -1.84 -6.59 -13.81
CA GLY A 133 -2.20 -5.18 -13.99
C GLY A 133 -2.77 -4.52 -12.73
N LEU A 134 -2.30 -4.89 -11.54
CA LEU A 134 -2.76 -4.28 -10.28
C LEU A 134 -1.75 -3.24 -9.80
N ILE A 135 -2.14 -1.97 -9.76
CA ILE A 135 -1.34 -0.90 -9.16
C ILE A 135 -1.16 -1.21 -7.67
N VAL A 136 0.08 -1.13 -7.18
CA VAL A 136 0.40 -1.34 -5.78
C VAL A 136 0.55 0.02 -5.09
N TRP A 137 -0.34 0.27 -4.13
CA TRP A 137 -0.12 1.25 -3.07
C TRP A 137 0.66 0.55 -1.96
N GLN A 138 1.91 0.94 -1.75
CA GLN A 138 2.79 0.31 -0.78
C GLN A 138 2.96 1.20 0.45
N ASP A 139 2.33 0.85 1.57
CA ASP A 139 2.69 1.48 2.85
C ASP A 139 4.13 1.07 3.23
N LEU A 140 4.84 1.93 3.95
CA LEU A 140 5.96 1.50 4.79
C LEU A 140 5.39 0.80 6.02
N MET A 141 6.16 -0.08 6.65
CA MET A 141 5.63 -1.04 7.63
C MET A 141 5.36 -0.43 9.03
N TYR A 142 4.54 0.61 9.08
CA TYR A 142 4.08 1.29 10.28
C TYR A 142 2.55 1.43 10.28
N ALA A 143 1.90 1.01 11.36
CA ALA A 143 0.46 1.12 11.51
C ALA A 143 0.04 1.29 12.97
N CYS A 144 -0.89 2.23 13.22
CA CYS A 144 -1.62 2.37 14.48
C CYS A 144 -0.75 2.41 15.77
N GLY A 145 0.51 2.87 15.65
CA GLY A 145 1.47 2.95 16.75
C GLY A 145 2.15 4.30 16.83
N VAL A 146 2.69 4.63 18.01
CA VAL A 146 3.52 5.84 18.23
C VAL A 146 4.97 5.40 18.40
N TYR A 147 5.87 5.98 17.60
CA TYR A 147 7.28 5.60 17.54
C TYR A 147 8.16 6.74 18.05
N GLU A 148 9.11 6.42 18.92
CA GLU A 148 10.17 7.36 19.34
C GLU A 148 11.32 7.31 18.33
N LEU A 149 11.63 8.45 17.71
CA LEU A 149 12.66 8.53 16.66
C LEU A 149 14.06 8.70 17.26
N THR A 150 14.52 7.65 17.95
CA THR A 150 15.92 7.57 18.41
C THR A 150 16.87 7.46 17.22
N GLU A 151 18.16 7.80 17.40
CA GLU A 151 19.13 7.67 16.29
C GLU A 151 19.32 6.21 15.85
N GLU A 152 19.28 5.23 16.76
CA GLU A 152 19.34 3.80 16.40
C GLU A 152 18.13 3.39 15.56
N PHE A 153 16.93 3.80 15.97
CA PHE A 153 15.71 3.51 15.21
C PHE A 153 15.75 4.17 13.84
N LYS A 154 16.14 5.46 13.78
CA LYS A 154 16.33 6.21 12.53
C LYS A 154 17.32 5.53 11.58
N GLU A 155 18.46 5.05 12.07
CA GLU A 155 19.42 4.29 11.26
C GLU A 155 18.83 2.98 10.74
N SER A 156 18.08 2.27 11.58
CA SER A 156 17.43 1.01 11.23
C SER A 156 16.40 1.22 10.11
N ILE A 157 15.46 2.15 10.30
CA ILE A 157 14.39 2.40 9.33
C ILE A 157 14.91 3.00 8.02
N THR A 158 16.02 3.74 8.07
CA THR A 158 16.69 4.24 6.87
C THR A 158 17.20 3.09 6.02
N LYS A 159 17.87 2.10 6.63
CA LYS A 159 18.37 0.91 5.91
C LYS A 159 17.20 0.08 5.35
N GLU A 160 16.19 -0.18 6.16
CA GLU A 160 14.99 -0.94 5.74
C GLU A 160 14.30 -0.28 4.53
N THR A 161 14.07 1.04 4.60
CA THR A 161 13.40 1.79 3.54
C THR A 161 14.22 1.77 2.26
N ILE A 162 15.53 2.01 2.34
CA ILE A 162 16.43 2.00 1.18
C ILE A 162 16.45 0.61 0.52
N ASP A 163 16.55 -0.45 1.31
CA ASP A 163 16.62 -1.82 0.79
C ASP A 163 15.33 -2.20 0.06
N ASN A 164 14.16 -1.89 0.63
CA ASN A 164 12.88 -2.19 -0.01
C ASN A 164 12.60 -1.30 -1.22
N MET A 165 12.95 -0.01 -1.19
CA MET A 165 12.82 0.85 -2.38
C MET A 165 13.70 0.35 -3.53
N LYS A 166 14.96 0.00 -3.27
CA LYS A 166 15.84 -0.56 -4.30
C LYS A 166 15.32 -1.87 -4.86
N ARG A 167 14.77 -2.73 -4.00
CA ARG A 167 14.18 -4.01 -4.38
C ARG A 167 12.95 -3.82 -5.27
N LEU A 168 12.09 -2.85 -4.96
CA LEU A 168 10.74 -2.78 -5.53
C LEU A 168 10.54 -1.75 -6.64
N ARG A 169 11.34 -0.69 -6.71
CA ARG A 169 11.16 0.46 -7.64
C ARG A 169 11.15 0.13 -9.14
N HIS A 170 11.51 -1.08 -9.53
CA HIS A 170 11.53 -1.51 -10.92
C HIS A 170 10.20 -2.11 -11.38
N HIS A 171 9.33 -2.51 -10.44
CA HIS A 171 8.02 -3.09 -10.75
C HIS A 171 7.13 -2.05 -11.43
N ALA A 172 6.49 -2.47 -12.52
CA ALA A 172 5.57 -1.63 -13.28
C ALA A 172 4.37 -1.20 -12.43
N SER A 173 3.92 -2.09 -11.55
CA SER A 173 2.75 -1.95 -10.71
C SER A 173 2.92 -0.94 -9.58
N LEU A 174 4.14 -0.68 -9.11
CA LEU A 174 4.36 0.20 -7.95
C LEU A 174 3.95 1.63 -8.28
N GLY A 175 2.91 2.13 -7.59
CA GLY A 175 2.32 3.44 -7.84
C GLY A 175 2.53 4.47 -6.73
N ILE A 176 2.49 4.02 -5.47
CA ILE A 176 2.64 4.89 -4.30
C ILE A 176 3.55 4.22 -3.26
N TRP A 177 4.41 5.02 -2.63
CA TRP A 177 4.94 4.76 -1.30
C TRP A 177 4.14 5.58 -0.28
N CYS A 178 3.55 4.96 0.73
CA CYS A 178 2.83 5.67 1.78
C CYS A 178 3.56 5.54 3.11
N GLY A 179 3.69 6.62 3.88
CA GLY A 179 4.51 6.63 5.09
C GLY A 179 4.01 5.72 6.21
N ASN A 180 2.69 5.66 6.44
CA ASN A 180 2.09 4.84 7.50
C ASN A 180 0.58 4.69 7.34
N ASN A 181 0.01 3.74 8.09
CA ASN A 181 -1.43 3.62 8.30
C ASN A 181 -1.90 4.34 9.58
N GLU A 182 -2.87 5.24 9.41
CA GLU A 182 -3.72 5.93 10.39
C GLU A 182 -3.02 6.75 11.46
N GLN A 183 -1.69 6.88 11.46
CA GLN A 183 -1.03 7.54 12.58
C GLN A 183 -1.29 9.04 12.59
N GLU A 184 -1.39 9.70 11.43
CA GLU A 184 -1.77 11.11 11.36
C GLU A 184 -3.16 11.36 11.95
N MET A 185 -4.14 10.58 11.49
CA MET A 185 -5.51 10.61 12.00
C MET A 185 -5.55 10.31 13.49
N ALA A 186 -4.79 9.34 13.99
CA ALA A 186 -4.77 8.99 15.40
C ALA A 186 -4.20 10.13 16.29
N TRP A 187 -3.26 10.94 15.78
CA TRP A 187 -2.80 12.15 16.46
C TRP A 187 -3.91 13.18 16.66
N VAL A 188 -4.86 13.26 15.74
CA VAL A 188 -5.99 14.21 15.77
C VAL A 188 -7.20 13.64 16.50
N GLU A 189 -7.59 12.41 16.19
CA GLU A 189 -8.89 11.83 16.55
C GLU A 189 -8.83 10.82 17.69
N TRP A 190 -7.69 10.17 17.96
CA TRP A 190 -7.59 9.08 18.96
C TRP A 190 -7.04 9.53 20.33
N ASP A 191 -7.08 10.84 20.60
CA ASP A 191 -6.53 11.51 21.77
C ASP A 191 -5.01 11.31 21.98
N TRP A 192 -4.24 10.85 20.97
CA TRP A 192 -2.80 10.66 21.12
C TRP A 192 -2.10 11.96 21.52
N ALA A 193 -2.46 13.10 20.93
CA ALA A 193 -1.92 14.41 21.32
C ALA A 193 -2.12 14.74 22.81
N LYS A 194 -3.17 14.20 23.46
CA LYS A 194 -3.45 14.40 24.89
C LYS A 194 -2.77 13.36 25.78
N LYS A 195 -2.55 12.14 25.25
CA LYS A 195 -2.05 10.98 26.00
C LYS A 195 -0.55 10.77 25.86
N THR A 196 0.11 11.47 24.95
CA THR A 196 1.53 11.33 24.64
C THR A 196 2.26 12.67 24.73
N SER A 197 3.56 12.70 24.43
CA SER A 197 4.39 13.90 24.57
C SER A 197 4.50 14.70 23.26
N LEU A 198 4.72 16.01 23.38
CA LEU A 198 5.04 16.87 22.23
C LEU A 198 6.29 16.41 21.48
N GLN A 199 7.22 15.74 22.17
CA GLN A 199 8.39 15.14 21.55
C GLN A 199 8.01 14.02 20.58
N LEU A 200 7.10 13.13 20.97
CA LEU A 200 6.62 12.04 20.10
C LEU A 200 5.84 12.58 18.89
N GLN A 201 5.09 13.66 19.09
CA GLN A 201 4.41 14.35 17.98
C GLN A 201 5.42 14.98 17.00
N ALA A 202 6.49 15.58 17.52
CA ALA A 202 7.56 16.12 16.68
C ALA A 202 8.33 15.00 15.96
N ASP A 203 8.50 13.85 16.59
CA ASP A 203 9.17 12.69 15.99
C ASP A 203 8.35 12.07 14.86
N TYR A 204 7.01 12.07 14.95
CA TYR A 204 6.12 11.75 13.83
C TYR A 204 6.43 12.61 12.60
N ILE A 205 6.44 13.94 12.76
CA ILE A 205 6.72 14.87 11.64
C ILE A 205 8.12 14.61 11.06
N LYS A 206 9.14 14.46 11.91
CA LYS A 206 10.51 14.18 11.45
C LYS A 206 10.60 12.87 10.68
N GLN A 207 9.88 11.83 11.10
CA GLN A 207 9.91 10.53 10.45
C GLN A 207 9.17 10.57 9.10
N TYR A 208 7.89 10.92 9.09
CA TYR A 208 7.01 10.71 7.93
C TYR A 208 6.96 11.88 6.96
N GLU A 209 7.30 13.10 7.39
CA GLU A 209 7.25 14.31 6.53
C GLU A 209 8.64 14.83 6.14
N VAL A 210 9.71 14.32 6.78
CA VAL A 210 11.09 14.75 6.51
C VAL A 210 11.97 13.60 6.08
N LEU A 211 12.19 12.61 6.94
CA LEU A 211 13.17 11.54 6.71
C LEU A 211 12.75 10.61 5.57
N LEU A 212 11.58 9.98 5.68
CA LEU A 212 11.13 8.96 4.72
C LEU A 212 10.86 9.55 3.31
N PRO A 213 10.23 10.73 3.16
CA PRO A 213 10.12 11.38 1.85
C PRO A 213 11.47 11.75 1.24
N ALA A 214 12.45 12.16 2.05
CA ALA A 214 13.80 12.44 1.56
C ALA A 214 14.49 11.19 1.01
N ILE A 215 14.32 10.04 1.68
CA ILE A 215 14.80 8.74 1.20
C ILE A 215 14.08 8.36 -0.09
N ALA A 216 12.75 8.48 -0.17
CA ALA A 216 11.98 8.21 -1.39
C ALA A 216 12.49 9.03 -2.57
N LYS A 217 12.71 10.34 -2.37
CA LYS A 217 13.25 11.23 -3.40
C LYS A 217 14.64 10.84 -3.89
N GLU A 218 15.49 10.25 -3.04
CA GLU A 218 16.84 9.81 -3.42
C GLU A 218 16.83 8.45 -4.12
N TYR A 219 16.04 7.49 -3.62
CA TYR A 219 16.13 6.09 -4.02
C TYR A 219 15.02 5.65 -4.99
N ASP A 220 13.89 6.33 -5.05
CA ASP A 220 12.81 6.09 -6.01
C ASP A 220 12.10 7.40 -6.40
N PRO A 221 12.77 8.32 -7.11
CA PRO A 221 12.23 9.65 -7.42
C PRO A 221 11.04 9.65 -8.39
N ASN A 222 10.70 8.51 -8.99
CA ASN A 222 9.66 8.41 -10.01
C ASN A 222 8.31 7.97 -9.44
N THR A 223 8.31 7.28 -8.30
CA THR A 223 7.08 6.82 -7.63
C THR A 223 6.58 7.92 -6.71
N PHE A 224 5.26 8.14 -6.69
CA PHE A 224 4.65 9.12 -5.80
C PHE A 224 4.83 8.73 -4.33
N TYR A 225 5.06 9.72 -3.45
CA TYR A 225 5.15 9.50 -1.99
C TYR A 225 3.99 10.19 -1.28
N TRP A 226 3.27 9.43 -0.45
CA TRP A 226 2.16 9.90 0.38
C TRP A 226 2.53 9.83 1.86
N LEU A 227 2.15 10.85 2.64
CA LEU A 227 2.65 11.02 4.02
C LEU A 227 2.09 9.97 4.98
N ALA A 228 0.78 9.75 4.93
CA ALA A 228 0.03 8.80 5.75
C ALA A 228 -1.31 8.46 5.05
N SER A 229 -1.94 7.36 5.44
CA SER A 229 -3.27 6.95 4.97
C SER A 229 -4.18 6.80 6.19
N PRO A 230 -5.19 7.65 6.42
CA PRO A 230 -5.55 8.80 5.60
C PRO A 230 -4.66 10.01 5.89
N SER A 231 -4.52 10.89 4.89
CA SER A 231 -3.92 12.22 5.06
C SER A 231 -4.61 13.22 4.13
N SER A 232 -4.45 14.51 4.44
CA SER A 232 -4.88 15.62 3.58
C SER A 232 -3.66 16.40 3.08
N LYS A 233 -3.06 17.22 3.95
CA LYS A 233 -1.90 18.08 3.61
C LYS A 233 -0.68 17.80 4.49
N GLY A 234 -0.73 16.74 5.30
CA GLY A 234 0.22 16.51 6.38
C GLY A 234 0.04 17.47 7.55
N SER A 235 0.96 17.40 8.50
CA SER A 235 1.04 18.26 9.67
C SER A 235 -0.21 18.26 10.55
N PHE A 236 -0.97 17.16 10.54
CA PHE A 236 -2.20 16.97 11.31
C PHE A 236 -3.36 17.90 10.87
N ASP A 237 -3.30 18.45 9.66
CA ASP A 237 -4.35 19.32 9.10
C ASP A 237 -5.49 18.47 8.54
N ASP A 238 -6.49 18.20 9.38
CA ASP A 238 -7.70 17.43 9.07
C ASP A 238 -7.42 16.19 8.21
N PRO A 239 -6.68 15.20 8.74
CA PRO A 239 -6.10 14.11 7.95
C PRO A 239 -7.13 13.15 7.35
N ASN A 240 -8.41 13.28 7.68
CA ASN A 240 -9.50 12.44 7.17
C ASN A 240 -10.60 13.30 6.49
N ASP A 241 -10.22 14.45 5.93
CA ASP A 241 -11.13 15.38 5.23
C ASP A 241 -11.73 14.72 3.99
N GLU A 242 -13.01 14.94 3.74
CA GLU A 242 -13.72 14.46 2.55
C GLU A 242 -13.23 15.13 1.26
N ASN A 243 -12.68 16.34 1.35
CA ASN A 243 -12.38 17.22 0.22
C ASN A 243 -10.90 17.26 -0.18
N TYR A 244 -10.01 16.62 0.58
CA TYR A 244 -8.57 16.58 0.33
C TYR A 244 -8.02 15.18 0.60
N GLY A 245 -7.07 14.73 -0.22
CA GLY A 245 -6.35 13.47 0.04
C GLY A 245 -7.24 12.23 0.02
N ASP A 246 -7.01 11.32 0.95
CA ASP A 246 -7.71 10.05 1.08
C ASP A 246 -8.42 9.91 2.44
N MET A 247 -9.46 9.07 2.50
CA MET A 247 -10.31 8.90 3.68
C MET A 247 -10.42 7.44 4.12
N HIS A 248 -10.40 7.24 5.43
CA HIS A 248 -10.79 5.99 6.10
C HIS A 248 -12.16 6.20 6.77
N TYR A 249 -13.19 5.56 6.23
CA TYR A 249 -14.56 5.73 6.71
C TYR A 249 -15.08 4.52 7.49
N TRP A 250 -14.84 4.55 8.80
CA TRP A 250 -15.15 3.47 9.73
C TRP A 250 -16.44 3.65 10.54
N ASP A 251 -17.14 4.77 10.38
CA ASP A 251 -18.37 5.12 11.10
C ASP A 251 -19.55 4.15 10.87
N VAL A 252 -19.63 3.51 9.70
CA VAL A 252 -20.66 2.50 9.42
C VAL A 252 -20.46 1.25 10.28
N TRP A 253 -19.24 0.75 10.38
CA TRP A 253 -18.96 -0.45 11.15
C TRP A 253 -18.69 -0.13 12.62
N HIS A 254 -17.62 0.60 12.91
CA HIS A 254 -17.20 0.94 14.27
C HIS A 254 -18.15 1.95 14.93
N GLY A 255 -18.61 2.95 14.17
CA GLY A 255 -19.57 3.95 14.64
C GLY A 255 -21.04 3.48 14.64
N LYS A 256 -21.30 2.24 14.20
CA LYS A 256 -22.63 1.60 14.13
C LYS A 256 -23.66 2.38 13.28
N LYS A 257 -23.21 3.23 12.35
CA LYS A 257 -24.10 3.91 11.39
C LYS A 257 -24.68 2.90 10.38
N PRO A 258 -25.89 3.14 9.84
CA PRO A 258 -26.45 2.26 8.82
C PRO A 258 -25.64 2.32 7.53
N PHE A 259 -25.59 1.22 6.78
CA PHE A 259 -24.88 1.14 5.48
C PHE A 259 -25.34 2.19 4.45
N THR A 260 -26.55 2.76 4.61
CA THR A 260 -27.05 3.84 3.74
C THR A 260 -26.23 5.12 3.86
N GLU A 261 -25.46 5.28 4.95
CA GLU A 261 -24.58 6.42 5.18
C GLU A 261 -23.45 6.51 4.15
N PHE A 262 -23.02 5.40 3.56
CA PHE A 262 -22.06 5.45 2.43
C PHE A 262 -22.57 6.28 1.24
N ARG A 263 -23.90 6.54 1.15
CA ARG A 263 -24.48 7.36 0.07
C ARG A 263 -24.44 8.87 0.35
N THR A 264 -23.99 9.28 1.53
CA THR A 264 -23.93 10.69 1.92
C THR A 264 -22.50 11.24 1.88
N LEU A 265 -21.51 10.40 1.55
CA LEU A 265 -20.09 10.72 1.54
C LEU A 265 -19.53 10.63 0.13
N TYR A 266 -18.68 11.58 -0.19
CA TYR A 266 -18.07 11.78 -1.49
C TYR A 266 -16.58 12.12 -1.32
N PRO A 267 -15.79 11.28 -0.61
CA PRO A 267 -14.39 11.55 -0.43
C PRO A 267 -13.66 11.60 -1.77
N ARG A 268 -12.56 12.37 -1.83
CA ARG A 268 -11.72 12.44 -3.02
C ARG A 268 -11.15 11.08 -3.40
N TYR A 269 -10.78 10.29 -2.38
CA TYR A 269 -10.38 8.90 -2.49
C TYR A 269 -10.77 8.14 -1.21
N MET A 270 -11.40 6.97 -1.33
CA MET A 270 -11.69 6.11 -0.18
C MET A 270 -10.64 5.00 -0.11
N SER A 271 -9.68 5.13 0.81
CA SER A 271 -8.59 4.16 1.00
C SER A 271 -8.98 3.05 1.98
N GLU A 272 -9.89 3.29 2.92
CA GLU A 272 -10.49 2.23 3.74
C GLU A 272 -11.98 2.43 4.02
N PHE A 273 -12.74 1.35 3.93
CA PHE A 273 -14.07 1.19 4.51
C PHE A 273 -14.39 -0.31 4.57
N GLY A 274 -15.29 -0.74 5.44
CA GLY A 274 -15.58 -2.17 5.52
C GLY A 274 -16.73 -2.56 6.42
N LEU A 275 -17.10 -3.84 6.31
CA LEU A 275 -18.10 -4.53 7.12
C LEU A 275 -17.58 -5.96 7.38
N GLN A 276 -17.79 -6.47 8.59
CA GLN A 276 -17.39 -7.84 8.90
C GLN A 276 -18.44 -8.86 8.40
N SER A 277 -17.98 -10.04 8.03
CA SER A 277 -18.82 -11.21 7.82
C SER A 277 -18.13 -12.47 8.33
N PHE A 278 -18.90 -13.53 8.57
CA PHE A 278 -18.32 -14.85 8.80
C PHE A 278 -17.71 -15.41 7.51
N PRO A 279 -16.65 -16.22 7.59
CA PRO A 279 -16.16 -16.93 6.42
C PRO A 279 -17.18 -17.96 5.95
N ASN A 280 -16.93 -18.58 4.79
CA ASN A 280 -17.80 -19.64 4.28
C ASN A 280 -17.91 -20.80 5.28
N HIS A 281 -19.00 -21.57 5.20
CA HIS A 281 -19.26 -22.65 6.15
C HIS A 281 -18.13 -23.69 6.22
N LYS A 282 -17.50 -24.06 5.09
CA LYS A 282 -16.41 -25.04 5.07
C LYS A 282 -15.21 -24.56 5.88
N THR A 283 -14.91 -23.26 5.88
CA THR A 283 -13.88 -22.66 6.75
C THR A 283 -14.29 -22.71 8.21
N ILE A 284 -15.57 -22.49 8.54
CA ILE A 284 -16.06 -22.63 9.93
C ILE A 284 -15.81 -24.05 10.46
N GLU A 285 -16.01 -25.06 9.62
CA GLU A 285 -15.77 -26.48 9.99
C GLU A 285 -14.30 -26.80 10.29
N THR A 286 -13.33 -25.99 9.85
CA THR A 286 -11.91 -26.27 10.11
C THR A 286 -11.45 -25.85 11.50
N PHE A 287 -12.21 -24.99 12.20
CA PHE A 287 -11.87 -24.50 13.53
C PHE A 287 -12.95 -24.73 14.60
N THR A 288 -14.07 -25.36 14.25
CA THR A 288 -15.21 -25.63 15.16
C THR A 288 -15.63 -27.10 15.14
N LEU A 289 -16.06 -27.62 16.29
CA LEU A 289 -16.93 -28.80 16.34
C LEU A 289 -18.39 -28.39 16.05
N PRO A 290 -19.31 -29.32 15.68
CA PRO A 290 -20.70 -28.99 15.42
C PRO A 290 -21.40 -28.23 16.56
N GLU A 291 -21.10 -28.57 17.81
CA GLU A 291 -21.63 -27.93 19.02
C GLU A 291 -21.12 -26.49 19.25
N ASP A 292 -19.98 -26.12 18.64
CA ASP A 292 -19.39 -24.79 18.76
C ASP A 292 -20.02 -23.77 17.80
N ARG A 293 -20.88 -24.22 16.86
CA ARG A 293 -21.44 -23.38 15.77
C ARG A 293 -22.61 -22.51 16.22
N ASN A 294 -22.41 -21.82 17.33
CA ASN A 294 -23.22 -20.73 17.83
C ASN A 294 -22.36 -19.46 17.81
N ILE A 295 -22.89 -18.35 17.29
CA ILE A 295 -22.14 -17.09 17.15
C ILE A 295 -21.61 -16.53 18.48
N PHE A 296 -22.18 -16.96 19.61
CA PHE A 296 -21.76 -16.60 20.97
C PHE A 296 -21.02 -17.73 21.70
N SER A 297 -20.60 -18.79 20.99
CA SER A 297 -19.80 -19.83 21.62
C SER A 297 -18.41 -19.31 21.96
N PRO A 298 -17.74 -19.82 23.01
CA PRO A 298 -16.36 -19.42 23.33
C PRO A 298 -15.39 -19.61 22.15
N VAL A 299 -15.61 -20.64 21.33
CA VAL A 299 -14.77 -20.89 20.15
C VAL A 299 -15.00 -19.81 19.08
N MET A 300 -16.25 -19.46 18.77
CA MET A 300 -16.55 -18.40 17.79
C MET A 300 -16.08 -17.03 18.28
N GLU A 301 -16.31 -16.69 19.56
CA GLU A 301 -15.82 -15.44 20.16
C GLU A 301 -14.29 -15.37 20.16
N SER A 302 -13.59 -16.49 20.38
CA SER A 302 -12.12 -16.51 20.32
C SER A 302 -11.57 -16.22 18.92
N HIS A 303 -12.37 -16.42 17.86
CA HIS A 303 -12.04 -16.09 16.46
C HIS A 303 -12.60 -14.73 16.02
N GLN A 304 -13.32 -14.02 16.91
CA GLN A 304 -13.71 -12.63 16.74
C GLN A 304 -12.67 -11.72 17.42
N LYS A 305 -12.06 -10.80 16.65
CA LYS A 305 -10.99 -9.92 17.14
C LYS A 305 -11.38 -8.46 17.24
N ASN A 306 -12.55 -8.07 16.73
CA ASN A 306 -13.05 -6.71 16.89
C ASN A 306 -13.65 -6.53 18.29
N ALA A 307 -13.08 -5.61 19.07
CA ALA A 307 -13.50 -5.35 20.46
C ALA A 307 -14.93 -4.80 20.61
N HIS A 308 -15.56 -4.31 19.54
CA HIS A 308 -16.87 -3.64 19.56
C HIS A 308 -18.00 -4.47 18.91
N SER A 309 -17.78 -5.77 18.70
CA SER A 309 -18.73 -6.68 18.05
C SER A 309 -19.87 -7.19 18.95
N GLY A 310 -20.17 -6.44 20.04
CA GLY A 310 -21.27 -6.67 20.98
C GLY A 310 -22.28 -5.52 21.05
#